data_AF-A0A1X7SMM7-F1
#
_entry.id   AF-A0A1X7SMM7-F1
#
_cell.length_a   1.000
_cell.length_b   1.000
_cell.length_c   1.000
_cell.angle_alpha   90.00
_cell.angle_beta   90.00
_cell.angle_gamma   90.00
#
_symmetry.space_group_name_H-M   'P 1'
#
loop_
_entity.id
_entity.type
_entity.pdbx_description
1 polymer ?
#
loop_
_entity_poly.entity_id
_entity_poly.type
_entity_poly.pdbx_seq_one_letter_code
_entity_poly.pdbx_strand_id
1 'polypeptide(L)' 'MLNSVRHGCLTDKTIDMFKSRVFKVAIQDKCKELESEGTTPICLISKVDACQKINVLMLLNRDIANIE' A
#
# COMPACT_ATOMS: atom_id res chain seq x y z
N MET A 1 -16.74 8.91 -8.38
CA MET A 1 -15.66 7.93 -8.64
C MET A 1 -15.75 6.76 -7.66
N LEU A 2 -15.37 6.88 -6.38
CA LEU A 2 -15.56 5.78 -5.41
C LEU A 2 -17.03 5.34 -5.27
N ASN A 3 -17.97 6.29 -5.32
CA ASN A 3 -19.40 5.95 -5.33
C ASN A 3 -19.81 5.10 -6.55
N SER A 4 -19.16 5.28 -7.71
CA SER A 4 -19.43 4.49 -8.92
C SER A 4 -18.89 3.07 -8.76
N VAL A 5 -17.67 2.93 -8.22
CA VAL A 5 -17.07 1.63 -7.85
C VAL A 5 -17.95 0.87 -6.88
N ARG A 6 -18.47 1.55 -5.84
CA ARG A 6 -19.36 0.95 -4.82
C ARG A 6 -20.61 0.31 -5.44
N HIS A 7 -21.16 0.89 -6.51
CA HIS A 7 -22.34 0.37 -7.20
C HIS A 7 -21.99 -0.54 -8.40
N GLY A 8 -20.71 -0.94 -8.55
CA GLY A 8 -20.26 -1.80 -9.66
C GLY A 8 -20.21 -1.10 -11.02
N CYS A 9 -20.36 0.23 -11.07
CA CYS A 9 -20.33 1.00 -12.31
C CYS A 9 -18.91 1.49 -12.60
N LEU A 10 -18.11 0.61 -13.21
CA LEU A 10 -16.74 0.90 -13.63
C LEU A 10 -16.73 1.38 -15.08
N THR A 11 -16.34 2.63 -15.29
CA THR A 11 -16.06 3.20 -16.62
C THR A 11 -14.58 3.12 -16.94
N ASP A 12 -14.21 3.20 -18.22
CA ASP A 12 -12.80 3.25 -18.65
C ASP A 12 -12.03 4.36 -17.93
N LYS A 13 -12.63 5.55 -17.79
CA LYS A 13 -12.06 6.66 -17.00
C LYS A 13 -11.78 6.28 -15.55
N THR A 14 -12.65 5.48 -14.92
CA THR A 14 -12.46 5.02 -13.55
C THR A 14 -11.31 4.03 -13.47
N ILE A 15 -11.24 3.09 -14.43
CA ILE A 15 -10.17 2.08 -14.53
C ILE A 15 -8.82 2.76 -14.75
N ASP A 16 -8.72 3.68 -15.71
CA ASP A 16 -7.46 4.38 -16.03
C ASP A 16 -6.96 5.20 -14.85
N MET A 17 -7.88 5.80 -14.10
CA MET A 17 -7.53 6.55 -12.90
C MET A 17 -7.02 5.64 -11.77
N PHE A 18 -7.50 4.40 -11.63
CA PHE A 18 -6.88 3.44 -10.71
C PHE A 18 -5.53 2.94 -11.22
N LYS A 19 -5.41 2.63 -12.51
CA LYS A 19 -4.15 2.20 -13.12
C LYS A 19 -3.03 3.23 -12.96
N SER A 20 -3.34 4.52 -13.07
CA SER A 20 -2.34 5.59 -12.86
C SER A 20 -1.85 5.71 -11.41
N ARG A 21 -2.57 5.12 -10.45
CA ARG A 21 -2.20 5.02 -9.04
C ARG A 21 -1.49 3.70 -8.69
N VAL A 22 -1.35 2.78 -9.64
CA VAL A 22 -0.58 1.55 -9.43
C VAL A 22 0.90 1.86 -9.56
N PHE A 23 1.62 1.67 -8.46
CA PHE A 23 3.07 1.79 -8.46
C PHE A 23 3.72 0.52 -9.02
N LYS A 24 4.72 0.68 -9.89
CA LYS A 24 5.51 -0.43 -10.46
C LYS A 24 6.83 -0.64 -9.71
N VAL A 25 6.78 -0.57 -8.39
CA VAL A 25 7.94 -0.78 -7.50
C VAL A 25 7.60 -1.84 -6.45
N ALA A 26 8.62 -2.39 -5.78
CA ALA A 26 8.37 -3.29 -4.66
C ALA A 26 7.68 -2.53 -3.52
N ILE A 27 6.80 -3.23 -2.79
CA ILE A 27 6.05 -2.64 -1.68
C ILE A 27 6.98 -2.10 -0.58
N GLN A 28 8.12 -2.76 -0.34
CA GLN A 28 9.16 -2.31 0.59
C GLN A 28 9.69 -0.93 0.22
N ASP A 29 10.11 -0.77 -1.03
CA ASP A 29 10.72 0.46 -1.52
C ASP A 29 9.72 1.60 -1.47
N LYS A 30 8.47 1.33 -1.86
CA LYS A 30 7.42 2.35 -1.79
C LYS A 30 7.11 2.76 -0.35
N CYS A 31 7.10 1.82 0.58
CA CYS A 31 6.85 2.13 1.97
C CYS A 31 8.01 2.94 2.59
N LYS A 32 9.27 2.61 2.28
CA LYS A 32 10.43 3.42 2.71
C LYS A 32 10.39 4.83 2.14
N GLU A 33 10.02 4.98 0.86
CA GLU A 33 9.81 6.29 0.22
C GLU A 33 8.77 7.12 0.99
N LEU A 34 7.59 6.55 1.29
CA LEU A 34 6.52 7.24 2.01
C LEU A 34 6.90 7.56 3.47
N GLU A 35 7.62 6.65 4.15
CA GLU A 35 8.14 6.89 5.50
C GLU A 35 9.15 8.05 5.51
N SER A 36 9.98 8.18 4.48
CA SER A 36 10.93 9.28 4.34
C SER A 36 10.25 10.64 4.15
N GLU A 37 9.02 10.65 3.65
CA GLU A 37 8.16 11.85 3.56
C GLU A 37 7.43 12.17 4.88
N GLY A 38 7.73 11.44 5.96
CA GLY A 38 7.11 11.61 7.27
C GLY A 38 5.74 10.95 7.41
N THR A 39 5.36 10.08 6.47
CA THR A 39 4.07 9.36 6.49
C THR A 39 4.31 7.88 6.77
N THR A 40 3.69 7.33 7.83
CA THR A 40 3.68 5.87 8.01
C THR A 40 2.61 5.24 7.10
N PRO A 41 2.99 4.46 6.07
CA PRO A 41 2.03 3.88 5.14
C PRO A 41 1.26 2.71 5.77
N ILE A 42 -0.03 2.59 5.41
CA ILE A 42 -0.88 1.45 5.77
C ILE A 42 -1.12 0.61 4.52
N CYS A 43 -0.81 -0.69 4.59
CA CYS A 43 -1.07 -1.64 3.50
C CYS A 43 -2.32 -2.48 3.80
N LEU A 44 -3.34 -2.39 2.94
CA LEU A 44 -4.53 -3.22 3.02
C LEU A 44 -4.39 -4.43 2.10
N ILE A 45 -4.39 -5.63 2.66
CA ILE A 45 -4.23 -6.90 1.92
C ILE A 45 -5.39 -7.83 2.29
N SER A 46 -5.92 -8.52 1.29
CA SER A 46 -7.15 -9.32 1.44
C SER A 46 -6.97 -10.63 2.21
N LYS A 47 -5.73 -11.12 2.37
CA LYS A 47 -5.42 -12.38 3.04
C LYS A 47 -4.49 -12.18 4.23
N VAL A 48 -4.82 -12.82 5.34
CA VAL A 48 -4.06 -12.71 6.61
C VAL A 48 -2.63 -13.22 6.45
N ASP A 49 -2.39 -14.32 5.74
CA ASP A 49 -1.04 -14.86 5.54
C ASP A 49 -0.14 -13.88 4.77
N ALA A 50 -0.70 -13.20 3.78
CA ALA A 50 -0.01 -12.15 3.04
C ALA A 50 0.23 -10.90 3.90
N CYS A 51 -0.74 -10.49 4.73
CA CYS A 51 -0.55 -9.42 5.73
C CYS A 51 0.61 -9.75 6.67
N GLN A 52 0.65 -10.96 7.22
CA GLN A 52 1.70 -11.41 8.14
C GLN A 52 3.09 -11.33 7.50
N LYS A 53 3.23 -11.82 6.25
CA LYS A 53 4.48 -11.74 5.50
C LYS A 53 4.94 -10.30 5.32
N ILE A 54 4.03 -9.39 4.94
CA ILE A 54 4.35 -7.97 4.77
C ILE A 54 4.70 -7.31 6.10
N ASN A 55 3.97 -7.59 7.18
CA ASN A 55 4.24 -7.02 8.50
C ASN A 55 5.63 -7.40 9.00
N VAL A 56 6.01 -8.70 8.92
CA VAL A 56 7.36 -9.15 9.28
C VAL A 56 8.42 -8.43 8.46
N LEU A 57 8.19 -8.34 7.15
CA LEU A 57 9.09 -7.73 6.20
C LEU A 57 9.26 -6.22 6.42
N MET A 58 8.21 -5.50 6.84
CA MET A 58 8.32 -4.09 7.23
C MET A 58 9.03 -3.93 8.57
N LEU A 59 8.75 -4.79 9.56
CA LEU A 59 9.39 -4.76 10.87
C LEU A 59 10.90 -5.03 10.79
N LEU A 60 11.32 -6.02 9.99
CA LEU A 60 12.75 -6.34 9.79
C LEU A 60 13.52 -5.22 9.09
N ASN A 61 12.83 -4.37 8.33
CA ASN A 61 13.43 -3.24 7.62
C ASN A 61 13.51 -1.96 8.46
N ARG A 62 12.92 -1.95 9.67
CA ARG A 62 13.03 -0.82 10.60
C ARG A 62 14.24 -1.03 11.51
N ASP A 63 15.00 0.04 11.72
CA ASP A 63 16.07 0.04 12.73
C ASP A 63 15.44 -0.09 14.13
N ILE A 64 15.65 -1.24 14.76
CA ILE A 64 15.11 -1.62 16.08
C ILE A 64 15.62 -0.68 17.20
N ALA A 65 16.61 0.18 16.91
CA ALA A 65 17.17 1.15 17.85
C ALA A 65 16.17 2.22 18.35
N ASN A 66 15.01 2.38 17.71
CA ASN A 66 13.99 3.37 18.08
C ASN A 66 12.74 2.77 18.75
N ILE A 67 12.79 1.52 19.22
CA ILE A 67 11.73 0.93 20.03
C ILE A 67 12.12 1.12 21.50
N GLU A 68 11.64 2.21 22.11
CA GLU A 68 11.60 2.40 23.57
C GLU A 68 10.55 1.50 24.24
#